data_AF-A0A7S0I7F5-F1
#
_entry.id   AF-A0A7S0I7F5-F1
#
_cell.length_a   1.000
_cell.length_b   1.000
_cell.length_c   1.000
_cell.angle_alpha   90.00
_cell.angle_beta   90.00
_cell.angle_gamma   90.00
#
_symmetry.space_group_name_H-M   'P 1'
#
loop_
_entity.id
_entity.type
_entity.pdbx_description
1 polymer ?
#
loop_
_entity_poly.entity_id
_entity_poly.type
_entity_poly.pdbx_seq_one_letter_code
_entity_poly.pdbx_strand_id
1 'polypeptide(L)'
;AMTLETTDPKATSRPSTATLEGIKEALTHTLVQKFSAKFADTSAQVRSIIADEVAGFMSLTGSVKDSDIESLEGRIRDRVLGAKSAARRYKGPVNDEWAEISAFVAEEGVRLETEKKATIAAQKKAYQAELDAQVAAKAAKKEEAKRAVLAEKAEQEAQLEKWREEELAKVSKRAAATDRLLDDRRAQIEDLHARKAAQAAAKKKEEEDLRRALAAEFRKKTAKEEEEKRVKAIEIEALKRSNAETLRLREEQEKADAELDLEYQRLYAEKLRKQEEAYLENIRKMKEKLDAQSVGEAVPSYKRYMPDDVIERNARNYDRLGEEREARDLARSKALAAETRRHLAEQVKWKQDKLDRERAAEAARHERFAHVVDVLEDVEKAEAEKARDARVAHRLELEAQMRDNLTRKAVFPMTETEKSLNADMLARVREYKTLRASAGEQ
;
A
#
# COMPACT_ATOMS: atom_id res chain seq x y z
N ALA A 1 68.19 35.89 -41.53
CA ALA A 1 69.39 35.12 -41.11
C ALA A 1 69.43 33.87 -42.00
N MET A 2 70.50 33.48 -42.67
CA MET A 2 71.92 33.78 -42.53
C MET A 2 72.67 33.25 -43.78
N THR A 3 73.84 33.86 -44.05
CA THR A 3 75.08 33.29 -44.61
C THR A 3 75.13 32.66 -46.01
N LEU A 4 75.86 33.33 -46.91
CA LEU A 4 76.62 32.80 -48.05
C LEU A 4 77.73 33.81 -48.41
N GLU A 5 79.00 33.37 -48.46
CA GLU A 5 79.99 33.72 -49.51
C GLU A 5 81.39 33.07 -49.29
N THR A 6 81.92 32.50 -50.41
CA THR A 6 83.33 32.33 -50.89
C THR A 6 84.40 31.64 -50.01
N THR A 7 85.20 30.66 -50.48
CA THR A 7 86.26 30.68 -51.54
C THR A 7 86.80 29.25 -51.85
N ASP A 8 87.49 29.11 -53.00
CA ASP A 8 88.14 27.94 -53.64
C ASP A 8 89.06 27.01 -52.79
N PRO A 9 89.26 25.76 -53.26
CA PRO A 9 90.61 25.28 -53.62
C PRO A 9 90.60 24.31 -54.85
N LYS A 10 91.69 23.90 -55.52
CA LYS A 10 93.10 24.31 -55.70
C LYS A 10 93.70 23.22 -56.63
N ALA A 11 94.44 23.66 -57.65
CA ALA A 11 95.53 22.98 -58.36
C ALA A 11 95.35 21.54 -58.93
N THR A 12 95.37 21.47 -60.26
CA THR A 12 95.85 20.32 -61.04
C THR A 12 97.31 20.01 -60.67
N SER A 13 97.54 19.04 -59.77
CA SER A 13 98.89 18.55 -59.50
C SER A 13 99.35 17.66 -60.65
N ARG A 14 100.38 18.09 -61.40
CA ARG A 14 101.17 17.15 -62.22
C ARG A 14 101.75 16.08 -61.28
N PRO A 15 101.67 14.78 -61.62
CA PRO A 15 102.24 13.72 -60.81
C PRO A 15 103.75 13.95 -60.66
N SER A 16 104.24 13.91 -59.42
CA SER A 16 105.66 14.10 -59.08
C SER A 16 106.48 12.92 -59.58
N THR A 17 107.52 13.13 -60.38
CA THR A 17 108.43 12.07 -60.86
C THR A 17 109.54 11.72 -59.85
N ALA A 18 109.47 12.24 -58.63
CA ALA A 18 110.51 12.09 -57.62
C ALA A 18 110.49 10.72 -56.89
N THR A 19 109.40 9.94 -57.01
CA THR A 19 109.23 8.63 -56.38
C THR A 19 108.79 7.57 -57.40
N LEU A 20 109.07 6.29 -57.11
CA LEU A 20 108.75 5.17 -58.01
C LEU A 20 107.23 5.03 -58.23
N GLU A 21 106.42 5.34 -57.22
CA GLU A 21 104.96 5.44 -57.34
C GLU A 21 104.54 6.61 -58.22
N GLY A 22 105.16 7.78 -58.07
CA GLY A 22 104.89 8.93 -58.93
C GLY A 22 105.29 8.71 -60.41
N ILE A 23 106.33 7.91 -60.66
CA ILE A 23 106.68 7.44 -62.01
C ILE A 23 105.61 6.48 -62.56
N LYS A 24 105.12 5.53 -61.74
CA LYS A 24 104.03 4.62 -62.14
C LYS A 24 102.74 5.37 -62.43
N GLU A 25 102.38 6.37 -61.62
CA GLU A 25 101.21 7.22 -61.85
C GLU A 25 101.35 8.05 -63.13
N ALA A 26 102.53 8.64 -63.38
CA ALA A 26 102.81 9.36 -64.61
C ALA A 26 102.73 8.44 -65.84
N LEU A 27 103.23 7.19 -65.74
CA LEU A 27 103.15 6.18 -66.80
C LEU A 27 101.71 5.70 -67.02
N THR A 28 100.94 5.49 -65.96
CA THR A 28 99.51 5.14 -66.00
C THR A 28 98.73 6.24 -66.72
N HIS A 29 98.98 7.51 -66.38
CA HIS A 29 98.33 8.65 -67.04
C HIS A 29 98.70 8.74 -68.52
N THR A 30 99.97 8.51 -68.88
CA THR A 30 100.39 8.52 -70.30
C THR A 30 99.82 7.35 -71.09
N LEU A 31 99.72 6.15 -70.52
CA LEU A 31 99.10 4.99 -71.18
C LEU A 31 97.60 5.19 -71.35
N VAL A 32 96.89 5.68 -70.32
CA VAL A 32 95.45 6.02 -70.42
C VAL A 32 95.24 7.06 -71.53
N GLN A 33 96.07 8.09 -71.61
CA GLN A 33 95.97 9.12 -72.65
C GLN A 33 96.28 8.56 -74.05
N LYS A 34 97.29 7.70 -74.20
CA LYS A 34 97.63 7.04 -75.47
C LYS A 34 96.52 6.11 -75.96
N PHE A 35 95.97 5.27 -75.08
CA PHE A 35 94.87 4.39 -75.46
C PHE A 35 93.58 5.17 -75.73
N SER A 36 93.26 6.19 -74.94
CA SER A 36 92.11 7.06 -75.21
C SER A 36 92.19 7.79 -76.56
N ALA A 37 93.40 8.07 -77.06
CA ALA A 37 93.60 8.65 -78.40
C ALA A 37 93.51 7.61 -79.53
N LYS A 38 93.78 6.32 -79.25
CA LYS A 38 93.72 5.23 -80.23
C LYS A 38 92.30 4.71 -80.48
N PHE A 39 91.42 4.72 -79.47
CA PHE A 39 90.03 4.28 -79.63
C PHE A 39 89.16 5.43 -80.16
N ALA A 40 88.44 5.19 -81.26
CA ALA A 40 87.62 6.22 -81.92
C ALA A 40 86.36 6.61 -81.12
N ASP A 41 85.87 5.73 -80.24
CA ASP A 41 84.75 6.02 -79.35
C ASP A 41 85.25 6.74 -78.09
N THR A 42 84.73 7.96 -77.87
CA THR A 42 85.09 8.82 -76.75
C THR A 42 84.04 8.82 -75.63
N SER A 43 83.10 7.87 -75.64
CA SER A 43 82.09 7.72 -74.59
C SER A 43 82.70 7.56 -73.19
N ALA A 44 81.99 8.03 -72.17
CA ALA A 44 82.45 7.96 -70.77
C ALA A 44 82.69 6.51 -70.31
N GLN A 45 81.92 5.57 -70.85
CA GLN A 45 82.04 4.14 -70.57
C GLN A 45 83.35 3.56 -71.13
N VAL A 46 83.71 3.87 -72.37
CA VAL A 46 85.00 3.43 -72.97
C VAL A 46 86.18 4.03 -72.22
N ARG A 47 86.12 5.31 -71.83
CA ARG A 47 87.17 5.94 -71.00
C ARG A 47 87.33 5.26 -69.64
N SER A 48 86.23 4.85 -69.00
CA SER A 48 86.28 4.11 -67.74
C SER A 48 86.91 2.71 -67.92
N ILE A 49 86.55 1.99 -68.98
CA ILE A 49 87.12 0.66 -69.28
C ILE A 49 88.62 0.76 -69.54
N ILE A 50 89.06 1.76 -70.32
CA ILE A 50 90.48 2.02 -70.57
C ILE A 50 91.21 2.34 -69.26
N ALA A 51 90.64 3.22 -68.41
CA ALA A 51 91.24 3.58 -67.13
C ALA A 51 91.37 2.37 -66.19
N ASP A 52 90.33 1.55 -66.08
CA ASP A 52 90.31 0.36 -65.21
C ASP A 52 91.30 -0.71 -65.68
N GLU A 53 91.36 -1.00 -66.99
CA GLU A 53 92.27 -2.01 -67.54
C GLU A 53 93.74 -1.55 -67.50
N VAL A 54 94.00 -0.26 -67.75
CA VAL A 54 95.36 0.29 -67.65
C VAL A 54 95.81 0.35 -66.19
N ALA A 55 94.94 0.76 -65.25
CA ALA A 55 95.25 0.72 -63.83
C ALA A 55 95.49 -0.72 -63.33
N GLY A 56 94.64 -1.66 -63.76
CA GLY A 56 94.81 -3.08 -63.50
C GLY A 56 96.15 -3.61 -64.03
N PHE A 57 96.49 -3.30 -65.27
CA PHE A 57 97.76 -3.69 -65.89
C PHE A 57 98.96 -3.11 -65.14
N MET A 58 98.90 -1.84 -64.72
CA MET A 58 99.96 -1.18 -63.96
C MET A 58 100.12 -1.74 -62.53
N SER A 59 99.04 -2.24 -61.93
CA SER A 59 99.06 -2.88 -60.62
C SER A 59 99.61 -4.31 -60.64
N LEU A 60 99.32 -5.09 -61.69
CA LEU A 60 99.66 -6.51 -61.78
C LEU A 60 101.02 -6.77 -62.44
N THR A 61 101.29 -6.13 -63.58
CA THR A 61 102.47 -6.42 -64.43
C THR A 61 103.34 -5.20 -64.67
N GLY A 62 102.77 -4.03 -64.92
CA GLY A 62 103.50 -2.76 -65.13
C GLY A 62 104.59 -2.82 -66.22
N SER A 63 104.45 -3.71 -67.21
CA SER A 63 105.47 -3.97 -68.23
C SER A 63 105.44 -2.91 -69.34
N VAL A 64 106.61 -2.56 -69.87
CA VAL A 64 106.79 -1.63 -71.01
C VAL A 64 107.16 -2.38 -72.30
N LYS A 65 107.10 -3.73 -72.29
CA LYS A 65 107.36 -4.53 -73.48
C LYS A 65 106.18 -4.43 -74.45
N ASP A 66 106.47 -4.28 -75.75
CA ASP A 66 105.44 -4.09 -76.77
C ASP A 66 104.42 -5.24 -76.83
N SER A 67 104.83 -6.50 -76.61
CA SER A 67 103.94 -7.67 -76.56
C SER A 67 102.87 -7.59 -75.46
N ASP A 68 103.23 -7.00 -74.32
CA ASP A 68 102.34 -6.88 -73.17
C ASP A 68 101.39 -5.68 -73.34
N ILE A 69 101.87 -4.62 -73.98
CA ILE A 69 101.07 -3.45 -74.38
C ILE A 69 100.05 -3.85 -75.47
N GLU A 70 100.43 -4.69 -76.44
CA GLU A 70 99.51 -5.26 -77.43
C GLU A 70 98.43 -6.16 -76.79
N SER A 71 98.83 -6.97 -75.80
CA SER A 71 97.90 -7.82 -75.04
C SER A 71 96.92 -7.01 -74.18
N LEU A 72 97.37 -5.86 -73.64
CA LEU A 72 96.49 -4.90 -72.97
C LEU A 72 95.53 -4.24 -73.96
N GLU A 73 96.02 -3.85 -75.14
CA GLU A 73 95.17 -3.29 -76.21
C GLU A 73 94.08 -4.28 -76.64
N GLY A 74 94.41 -5.57 -76.77
CA GLY A 74 93.46 -6.64 -77.08
C GLY A 74 92.36 -6.77 -76.02
N ARG A 75 92.73 -6.79 -74.72
CA ARG A 75 91.76 -6.87 -73.62
C ARG A 75 90.83 -5.66 -73.55
N ILE A 76 91.37 -4.46 -73.73
CA ILE A 76 90.57 -3.23 -73.81
C ILE A 76 89.61 -3.32 -74.99
N ARG A 77 90.07 -3.76 -76.16
CA ARG A 77 89.24 -3.92 -77.36
C ARG A 77 88.12 -4.94 -77.16
N ASP A 78 88.41 -6.10 -76.58
CA ASP A 78 87.42 -7.15 -76.30
C ASP A 78 86.35 -6.68 -75.31
N ARG A 79 86.75 -5.94 -74.27
CA ARG A 79 85.83 -5.42 -73.25
C ARG A 79 84.99 -4.24 -73.78
N VAL A 80 85.57 -3.38 -74.61
CA VAL A 80 84.84 -2.30 -75.30
C VAL A 80 83.83 -2.85 -76.30
N LEU A 81 84.17 -3.94 -77.03
CA LEU A 81 83.29 -4.57 -78.02
C LEU A 81 82.37 -5.65 -77.43
N GLY A 82 82.42 -5.90 -76.11
CA GLY A 82 81.55 -6.86 -75.42
C GLY A 82 81.78 -8.34 -75.78
N ALA A 83 82.93 -8.68 -76.38
CA ALA A 83 83.27 -10.06 -76.71
C ALA A 83 83.72 -10.80 -75.44
N LYS A 84 82.93 -11.78 -74.98
CA LYS A 84 83.31 -12.66 -73.87
C LYS A 84 84.54 -13.46 -74.29
N SER A 85 85.67 -13.21 -73.62
CA SER A 85 86.93 -13.93 -73.80
C SER A 85 86.70 -15.45 -73.65
N ALA A 86 86.87 -16.19 -74.75
CA ALA A 86 86.76 -17.63 -74.75
C ALA A 86 87.96 -18.23 -74.01
N ALA A 87 87.74 -18.64 -72.75
CA ALA A 87 88.67 -19.50 -72.04
C ALA A 87 88.87 -20.79 -72.86
N ARG A 88 90.10 -21.04 -73.32
CA ARG A 88 90.48 -22.25 -74.05
C ARG A 88 90.15 -23.49 -73.22
N ARG A 89 89.04 -24.17 -73.54
CA ARG A 89 88.77 -25.52 -73.03
C ARG A 89 89.49 -26.52 -73.94
N TYR A 90 90.44 -27.25 -73.35
CA TYR A 90 91.09 -28.39 -73.97
C TYR A 90 90.01 -29.41 -74.37
N LYS A 91 89.85 -29.70 -75.66
CA LYS A 91 89.00 -30.78 -76.16
C LYS A 91 89.87 -32.01 -76.41
N GLY A 92 89.83 -32.96 -75.49
CA GLY A 92 90.24 -34.34 -75.68
C GLY A 92 89.55 -35.20 -74.61
N PRO A 93 89.12 -36.43 -74.91
CA PRO A 93 88.59 -37.31 -73.88
C PRO A 93 89.77 -37.72 -72.98
N VAL A 94 89.78 -37.21 -71.75
CA VAL A 94 90.74 -37.63 -70.74
C VAL A 94 90.12 -38.85 -70.06
N ASN A 95 90.40 -40.03 -70.61
CA ASN A 95 90.16 -41.31 -69.94
C ASN A 95 91.31 -41.53 -68.94
N ASP A 96 91.31 -40.73 -67.88
CA ASP A 96 92.22 -40.87 -66.73
C ASP A 96 91.36 -41.25 -65.52
N GLU A 97 91.84 -42.16 -64.68
CA GLU A 97 91.15 -42.66 -63.50
C GLU A 97 90.75 -41.51 -62.55
N TRP A 98 91.51 -40.41 -62.57
CA TRP A 98 91.17 -39.17 -61.85
C TRP A 98 89.91 -38.47 -62.37
N ALA A 99 89.64 -38.54 -63.67
CA ALA A 99 88.42 -37.98 -64.25
C ALA A 99 87.19 -38.81 -63.84
N GLU A 100 87.30 -40.14 -63.80
CA GLU A 100 86.26 -41.04 -63.31
C GLU A 100 85.99 -40.87 -61.82
N ILE A 101 87.03 -40.72 -60.99
CA ILE A 101 86.89 -40.38 -59.56
C ILE A 101 86.19 -39.02 -59.40
N SER A 102 86.54 -38.01 -60.21
CA SER A 102 85.89 -36.70 -60.15
C SER A 102 84.41 -36.74 -60.56
N ALA A 103 84.07 -37.57 -61.55
CA ALA A 103 82.69 -37.80 -61.97
C ALA A 103 81.89 -38.53 -60.88
N PHE A 104 82.48 -39.56 -60.27
CA PHE A 104 81.88 -40.28 -59.13
C PHE A 104 81.64 -39.36 -57.93
N VAL A 105 82.61 -38.51 -57.56
CA VAL A 105 82.47 -37.52 -56.47
C VAL A 105 81.39 -36.48 -56.79
N ALA A 106 81.26 -36.07 -58.06
CA ALA A 106 80.18 -35.18 -58.48
C ALA A 106 78.81 -35.86 -58.41
N GLU A 107 78.70 -37.12 -58.83
CA GLU A 107 77.46 -37.92 -58.75
C GLU A 107 77.07 -38.25 -57.30
N GLU A 108 78.02 -38.62 -56.45
CA GLU A 108 77.85 -38.77 -54.99
C GLU A 108 77.42 -37.45 -54.35
N GLY A 109 78.02 -36.32 -54.75
CA GLY A 109 77.62 -35.00 -54.30
C GLY A 109 76.18 -34.66 -54.67
N VAL A 110 75.75 -34.98 -55.90
CA VAL A 110 74.35 -34.83 -56.33
C VAL A 110 73.43 -35.75 -55.55
N ARG A 111 73.82 -37.00 -55.29
CA ARG A 111 73.05 -37.96 -54.49
C ARG A 111 72.87 -37.50 -53.04
N LEU A 112 73.95 -37.04 -52.40
CA LEU A 112 73.88 -36.50 -51.04
C LEU A 112 73.03 -35.24 -50.96
N GLU A 113 73.08 -34.37 -51.96
CA GLU A 113 72.22 -33.18 -52.03
C GLU A 113 70.74 -33.52 -52.26
N THR A 114 70.43 -34.57 -53.03
CA THR A 114 69.03 -35.03 -53.18
C THR A 114 68.52 -35.71 -51.93
N GLU A 115 69.34 -36.50 -51.23
CA GLU A 115 69.02 -37.09 -49.92
C GLU A 115 68.80 -36.03 -48.84
N LYS A 116 69.66 -34.99 -48.79
CA LYS A 116 69.45 -33.82 -47.89
C LYS A 116 68.16 -33.07 -48.21
N LYS A 117 67.85 -32.85 -49.49
CA LYS A 117 66.59 -32.19 -49.88
C LYS A 117 65.37 -33.05 -49.54
N ALA A 118 65.46 -34.37 -49.71
CA ALA A 118 64.39 -35.31 -49.36
C ALA A 118 64.17 -35.35 -47.84
N THR A 119 65.23 -35.38 -47.04
CA THR A 119 65.14 -35.34 -45.57
C THR A 119 64.57 -34.01 -45.06
N ILE A 120 65.00 -32.87 -45.61
CA ILE A 120 64.42 -31.55 -45.29
C ILE A 120 62.93 -31.49 -45.69
N ALA A 121 62.56 -32.03 -46.86
CA ALA A 121 61.17 -32.08 -47.29
C ALA A 121 60.30 -32.97 -46.37
N ALA A 122 60.84 -34.11 -45.95
CA ALA A 122 60.19 -35.00 -44.98
C ALA A 122 60.01 -34.32 -43.61
N GLN A 123 61.03 -33.61 -43.11
CA GLN A 123 60.96 -32.85 -41.87
C GLN A 123 59.93 -31.71 -41.95
N LYS A 124 59.91 -30.96 -43.05
CA LYS A 124 58.89 -29.92 -43.29
C LYS A 124 57.47 -30.50 -43.29
N LYS A 125 57.28 -31.66 -43.93
CA LYS A 125 55.98 -32.34 -43.97
C LYS A 125 55.54 -32.82 -42.57
N ALA A 126 56.47 -33.35 -41.77
CA ALA A 126 56.20 -33.75 -40.39
C ALA A 126 55.82 -32.54 -39.51
N TYR A 127 56.58 -31.44 -39.62
CA TYR A 127 56.29 -30.21 -38.87
C TYR A 127 54.95 -29.58 -39.26
N GLN A 128 54.61 -29.61 -40.55
CA GLN A 128 53.30 -29.15 -41.02
C GLN A 128 52.17 -30.00 -40.43
N ALA A 129 52.33 -31.33 -40.40
CA ALA A 129 51.34 -32.22 -39.80
C ALA A 129 51.17 -31.99 -38.28
N GLU A 130 52.25 -31.68 -37.55
CA GLU A 130 52.18 -31.30 -36.13
C GLU A 130 51.45 -29.96 -35.94
N LEU A 131 51.73 -28.95 -36.77
CA LEU A 131 51.02 -27.67 -36.74
C LEU A 131 49.53 -27.84 -37.01
N ASP A 132 49.16 -28.61 -38.04
CA ASP A 132 47.77 -28.88 -38.40
C ASP A 132 47.04 -29.62 -37.26
N ALA A 133 47.70 -30.57 -36.60
CA ALA A 133 47.17 -31.27 -35.42
C ALA A 133 46.94 -30.31 -34.24
N GLN A 134 47.86 -29.37 -33.98
CA GLN A 134 47.68 -28.36 -32.93
C GLN A 134 46.54 -27.39 -33.24
N VAL A 135 46.39 -26.96 -34.49
CA VAL A 135 45.29 -26.10 -34.93
C VAL A 135 43.96 -26.82 -34.78
N ALA A 136 43.88 -28.09 -35.20
CA ALA A 136 42.68 -28.91 -35.05
C ALA A 136 42.31 -29.12 -33.57
N ALA A 137 43.28 -29.40 -32.70
CA ALA A 137 43.05 -29.53 -31.25
C ALA A 137 42.56 -28.23 -30.61
N LYS A 138 43.10 -27.08 -31.04
CA LYS A 138 42.66 -25.75 -30.57
C LYS A 138 41.24 -25.42 -31.06
N ALA A 139 40.91 -25.79 -32.31
CA ALA A 139 39.57 -25.62 -32.86
C ALA A 139 38.55 -26.49 -32.13
N ALA A 140 38.88 -27.75 -31.84
CA ALA A 140 38.04 -28.65 -31.06
C ALA A 140 37.76 -28.10 -29.64
N LYS A 141 38.80 -27.66 -28.92
CA LYS A 141 38.64 -27.00 -27.61
C LYS A 141 37.76 -25.75 -27.68
N LYS A 142 37.85 -24.97 -28.76
CA LYS A 142 37.01 -23.78 -28.95
C LYS A 142 35.54 -24.13 -29.16
N GLU A 143 35.26 -25.19 -29.92
CA GLU A 143 33.89 -25.69 -30.12
C GLU A 143 33.31 -26.31 -28.85
N GLU A 144 34.10 -27.06 -28.08
CA GLU A 144 33.69 -27.55 -26.75
C GLU A 144 33.37 -26.39 -25.80
N ALA A 145 34.22 -25.36 -25.74
CA ALA A 145 33.96 -24.17 -24.92
C ALA A 145 32.66 -23.46 -25.33
N LYS A 146 32.38 -23.32 -26.64
CA LYS A 146 31.11 -22.76 -27.12
C LYS A 146 29.91 -23.60 -26.70
N ARG A 147 30.01 -24.93 -26.81
CA ARG A 147 28.94 -25.84 -26.37
C ARG A 147 28.70 -25.76 -24.87
N ALA A 148 29.76 -25.66 -24.07
CA ALA A 148 29.66 -25.46 -22.63
C ALA A 148 28.96 -24.13 -22.28
N VAL A 149 29.31 -23.03 -22.96
CA VAL A 149 28.64 -21.73 -22.76
C VAL A 149 27.16 -21.77 -23.16
N LEU A 150 26.81 -22.47 -24.25
CA LEU A 150 25.41 -22.63 -24.64
C LEU A 150 24.62 -23.50 -23.64
N ALA A 151 25.24 -24.54 -23.08
CA ALA A 151 24.64 -25.38 -22.04
C ALA A 151 24.41 -24.59 -20.75
N GLU A 152 25.41 -23.83 -20.29
CA GLU A 152 25.28 -22.96 -19.12
C GLU A 152 24.17 -21.92 -19.31
N LYS A 153 24.08 -21.31 -20.49
CA LYS A 153 23.02 -20.36 -20.82
C LYS A 153 21.64 -21.02 -20.75
N ALA A 154 21.49 -22.23 -21.30
CA ALA A 154 20.23 -22.97 -21.25
C ALA A 154 19.83 -23.33 -19.81
N GLU A 155 20.80 -23.70 -18.96
CA GLU A 155 20.56 -23.96 -17.53
C GLU A 155 20.13 -22.69 -16.79
N GLN A 156 20.77 -21.54 -17.06
CA GLN A 156 20.38 -20.25 -16.49
C GLN A 156 18.97 -19.83 -16.92
N GLU A 157 18.61 -20.00 -18.20
CA GLU A 157 17.26 -19.73 -18.69
C GLU A 157 16.21 -20.63 -18.00
N ALA A 158 16.50 -21.93 -17.85
CA ALA A 158 15.63 -22.85 -17.13
C ALA A 158 15.48 -22.50 -15.64
N GLN A 159 16.54 -22.02 -14.99
CA GLN A 159 16.47 -21.54 -13.60
C GLN A 159 15.61 -20.26 -13.49
N LEU A 160 15.72 -19.34 -14.45
CA LEU A 160 14.91 -18.13 -14.50
C LEU A 160 13.42 -18.45 -14.73
N GLU A 161 13.11 -19.43 -15.58
CA GLU A 161 11.73 -19.88 -15.78
C GLU A 161 11.14 -20.49 -14.51
N LYS A 162 11.88 -21.38 -13.85
CA LYS A 162 11.47 -21.93 -12.54
C LYS A 162 11.23 -20.83 -11.51
N TRP A 163 12.14 -19.85 -11.42
CA TRP A 163 11.97 -18.73 -10.51
C TRP A 163 10.73 -17.88 -10.84
N ARG A 164 10.44 -17.64 -12.13
CA ARG A 164 9.22 -16.95 -12.56
C ARG A 164 7.96 -17.72 -12.19
N GLU A 165 7.95 -19.04 -12.36
CA GLU A 165 6.83 -19.90 -11.96
C GLU A 165 6.62 -19.89 -10.44
N GLU A 166 7.70 -19.93 -9.66
CA GLU A 166 7.64 -19.82 -8.20
C GLU A 166 7.12 -18.46 -7.74
N GLU A 167 7.55 -17.35 -8.35
CA GLU A 167 7.04 -16.02 -8.04
C GLU A 167 5.57 -15.88 -8.43
N LEU A 168 5.15 -16.38 -9.60
CA LEU A 168 3.74 -16.43 -9.98
C LEU A 168 2.92 -17.27 -8.99
N ALA A 169 3.45 -18.39 -8.51
CA ALA A 169 2.81 -19.21 -7.49
C ALA A 169 2.73 -18.51 -6.12
N LYS A 170 3.71 -17.68 -5.75
CA LYS A 170 3.65 -16.87 -4.54
C LYS A 170 2.60 -15.77 -4.66
N VAL A 171 2.53 -15.08 -5.80
CA VAL A 171 1.53 -14.06 -6.08
C VAL A 171 0.13 -14.67 -6.08
N SER A 172 -0.07 -15.82 -6.73
CA SER A 172 -1.37 -16.49 -6.78
C SER A 172 -1.81 -17.00 -5.39
N LYS A 173 -0.88 -17.52 -4.58
CA LYS A 173 -1.16 -17.88 -3.17
C LYS A 173 -1.55 -16.67 -2.33
N ARG A 174 -0.88 -15.53 -2.51
CA ARG A 174 -1.23 -14.27 -1.83
C ARG A 174 -2.60 -13.78 -2.26
N ALA A 175 -2.91 -13.79 -3.55
CA ALA A 175 -4.22 -13.42 -4.09
C ALA A 175 -5.34 -14.32 -3.54
N ALA A 176 -5.13 -15.65 -3.54
CA ALA A 176 -6.09 -16.59 -2.98
C ALA A 176 -6.29 -16.39 -1.46
N ALA A 177 -5.23 -16.03 -0.72
CA ALA A 177 -5.34 -15.69 0.69
C ALA A 177 -6.13 -14.39 0.91
N THR A 178 -5.91 -13.37 0.09
CA THR A 178 -6.68 -12.12 0.17
C THR A 178 -8.15 -12.33 -0.19
N ASP A 179 -8.45 -13.15 -1.19
CA ASP A 179 -9.83 -13.45 -1.58
C ASP A 179 -10.58 -14.18 -0.46
N ARG A 180 -9.93 -15.15 0.21
CA ARG A 180 -10.50 -15.81 1.40
C ARG A 180 -10.80 -14.82 2.52
N LEU A 181 -9.90 -13.87 2.79
CA LEU A 181 -10.14 -12.83 3.81
C LEU A 181 -11.32 -11.92 3.45
N LEU A 182 -11.49 -11.60 2.16
CA LEU A 182 -12.63 -10.82 1.69
C LEU A 182 -13.94 -11.60 1.82
N ASP A 183 -13.95 -12.89 1.49
CA ASP A 183 -15.11 -13.76 1.64
C ASP A 183 -15.49 -13.96 3.11
N ASP A 184 -14.52 -14.19 4.00
CA ASP A 184 -14.74 -14.25 5.45
C ASP A 184 -15.32 -12.92 5.97
N ARG A 185 -14.82 -11.79 5.47
CA ARG A 185 -15.34 -10.47 5.86
C ARG A 185 -16.77 -10.26 5.38
N ARG A 186 -17.10 -10.70 4.17
CA ARG A 186 -18.48 -10.66 3.64
C ARG A 186 -19.41 -11.53 4.48
N ALA A 187 -19.01 -12.76 4.80
CA ALA A 187 -19.79 -13.65 5.65
C ALA A 187 -20.03 -13.06 7.06
N GLN A 188 -19.04 -12.40 7.65
CA GLN A 188 -19.21 -11.70 8.93
C GLN A 188 -20.23 -10.55 8.83
N ILE A 189 -20.19 -9.77 7.75
CA ILE A 189 -21.13 -8.68 7.52
C ILE A 189 -22.55 -9.24 7.34
N GLU A 190 -22.71 -10.29 6.54
CA GLU A 190 -23.99 -10.98 6.33
C GLU A 190 -24.56 -11.54 7.64
N ASP A 191 -23.74 -12.18 8.48
CA ASP A 191 -24.17 -12.68 9.79
C ASP A 191 -24.60 -11.52 10.72
N LEU A 192 -23.88 -10.40 10.73
CA LEU A 192 -24.29 -9.21 11.48
C LEU A 192 -25.64 -8.65 10.98
N HIS A 193 -25.85 -8.60 9.66
CA HIS A 193 -27.14 -8.19 9.10
C HIS A 193 -28.25 -9.17 9.43
N ALA A 194 -28.00 -10.48 9.36
CA ALA A 194 -28.95 -11.52 9.71
C ALA A 194 -29.36 -11.44 11.20
N ARG A 195 -28.39 -11.24 12.11
CA ARG A 195 -28.66 -11.04 13.54
C ARG A 195 -29.50 -9.80 13.81
N LYS A 196 -29.18 -8.68 13.15
CA LYS A 196 -29.98 -7.44 13.26
C LYS A 196 -31.41 -7.64 12.73
N ALA A 197 -31.55 -8.31 11.59
CA ALA A 197 -32.86 -8.62 11.02
C ALA A 197 -33.67 -9.55 11.92
N ALA A 198 -33.04 -10.57 12.52
CA ALA A 198 -33.66 -11.46 13.49
C ALA A 198 -34.11 -10.72 14.75
N GLN A 199 -33.29 -9.81 15.30
CA GLN A 199 -33.67 -8.96 16.43
C GLN A 199 -34.84 -8.03 16.09
N ALA A 200 -34.84 -7.42 14.91
CA ALA A 200 -35.95 -6.57 14.47
C ALA A 200 -37.24 -7.38 14.32
N ALA A 201 -37.16 -8.59 13.75
CA ALA A 201 -38.30 -9.50 13.63
C ALA A 201 -38.82 -9.97 15.00
N ALA A 202 -37.92 -10.26 15.95
CA ALA A 202 -38.29 -10.62 17.32
C ALA A 202 -39.02 -9.47 18.02
N LYS A 203 -38.48 -8.25 17.99
CA LYS A 203 -39.14 -7.06 18.55
C LYS A 203 -40.51 -6.81 17.92
N LYS A 204 -40.63 -6.98 16.60
CA LYS A 204 -41.92 -6.83 15.92
C LYS A 204 -42.94 -7.86 16.40
N LYS A 205 -42.53 -9.12 16.60
CA LYS A 205 -43.40 -10.16 17.17
C LYS A 205 -43.78 -9.83 18.62
N GLU A 206 -42.84 -9.38 19.45
CA GLU A 206 -43.11 -8.95 20.82
C GLU A 206 -44.13 -7.79 20.85
N GLU A 207 -43.98 -6.78 19.97
CA GLU A 207 -44.94 -5.69 19.83
C GLU A 207 -46.33 -6.18 19.38
N GLU A 208 -46.39 -7.12 18.43
CA GLU A 208 -47.63 -7.72 17.97
C GLU A 208 -48.33 -8.52 19.08
N ASP A 209 -47.56 -9.27 19.87
CA ASP A 209 -48.09 -10.06 20.99
C ASP A 209 -48.54 -9.15 22.15
N LEU A 210 -47.80 -8.08 22.45
CA LEU A 210 -48.24 -7.05 23.40
C LEU A 210 -49.53 -6.37 22.94
N ARG A 211 -49.65 -6.02 21.66
CA ARG A 211 -50.89 -5.45 21.09
C ARG A 211 -52.06 -6.43 21.22
N ARG A 212 -51.85 -7.73 20.96
CA ARG A 212 -52.88 -8.76 21.16
C ARG A 212 -53.28 -8.90 22.63
N ALA A 213 -52.30 -8.90 23.54
CA ALA A 213 -52.55 -8.98 24.97
C ALA A 213 -53.38 -7.77 25.46
N LEU A 214 -52.97 -6.56 25.10
CA LEU A 214 -53.70 -5.33 25.43
C LEU A 214 -55.12 -5.35 24.85
N ALA A 215 -55.30 -5.77 23.59
CA ALA A 215 -56.62 -5.90 22.99
C ALA A 215 -57.50 -6.92 23.74
N ALA A 216 -56.92 -8.03 24.20
CA ALA A 216 -57.64 -9.02 25.00
C ALA A 216 -58.01 -8.46 26.39
N GLU A 217 -57.14 -7.69 27.04
CA GLU A 217 -57.45 -7.01 28.29
C GLU A 217 -58.55 -5.97 28.12
N PHE A 218 -58.52 -5.16 27.06
CA PHE A 218 -59.61 -4.22 26.74
C PHE A 218 -60.93 -4.95 26.56
N ARG A 219 -60.97 -6.07 25.81
CA ARG A 219 -62.19 -6.88 25.65
C ARG A 219 -62.70 -7.45 26.97
N LYS A 220 -61.80 -7.91 27.85
CA LYS A 220 -62.17 -8.39 29.19
C LYS A 220 -62.74 -7.25 30.04
N LYS A 221 -62.15 -6.06 29.97
CA LYS A 221 -62.63 -4.88 30.69
C LYS A 221 -64.02 -4.46 30.21
N THR A 222 -64.23 -4.38 28.90
CA THR A 222 -65.56 -4.04 28.34
C THR A 222 -66.61 -5.08 28.70
N ALA A 223 -66.26 -6.37 28.66
CA ALA A 223 -67.18 -7.43 29.09
C ALA A 223 -67.57 -7.30 30.58
N LYS A 224 -66.60 -7.02 31.47
CA LYS A 224 -66.87 -6.76 32.89
C LYS A 224 -67.75 -5.51 33.09
N GLU A 225 -67.47 -4.43 32.38
CA GLU A 225 -68.30 -3.21 32.46
C GLU A 225 -69.74 -3.46 31.95
N GLU A 226 -69.92 -4.30 30.94
CA GLU A 226 -71.24 -4.74 30.47
C GLU A 226 -71.95 -5.63 31.49
N GLU A 227 -71.25 -6.58 32.11
CA GLU A 227 -71.78 -7.42 33.19
C GLU A 227 -72.20 -6.56 34.39
N GLU A 228 -71.38 -5.62 34.83
CA GLU A 228 -71.72 -4.67 35.90
C GLU A 228 -72.95 -3.82 35.54
N LYS A 229 -73.08 -3.37 34.30
CA LYS A 229 -74.27 -2.66 33.83
C LYS A 229 -75.51 -3.56 33.87
N ARG A 230 -75.38 -4.83 33.48
CA ARG A 230 -76.49 -5.81 33.56
C ARG A 230 -76.91 -6.07 35.01
N VAL A 231 -75.95 -6.26 35.92
CA VAL A 231 -76.22 -6.43 37.36
C VAL A 231 -76.95 -5.19 37.91
N LYS A 232 -76.45 -3.98 37.64
CA LYS A 232 -77.12 -2.73 38.05
C LYS A 232 -78.52 -2.59 37.45
N ALA A 233 -78.72 -3.00 36.19
CA ALA A 233 -80.05 -2.98 35.58
C ALA A 233 -81.02 -3.93 36.29
N ILE A 234 -80.58 -5.14 36.63
CA ILE A 234 -81.37 -6.12 37.39
C ILE A 234 -81.69 -5.57 38.79
N GLU A 235 -80.72 -4.97 39.49
CA GLU A 235 -80.93 -4.33 40.79
C GLU A 235 -81.95 -3.19 40.72
N ILE A 236 -81.87 -2.34 39.69
CA ILE A 236 -82.84 -1.27 39.48
C ILE A 236 -84.25 -1.83 39.22
N GLU A 237 -84.38 -2.90 38.44
CA GLU A 237 -85.67 -3.56 38.25
C GLU A 237 -86.22 -4.18 39.54
N ALA A 238 -85.37 -4.81 40.35
CA ALA A 238 -85.75 -5.34 41.65
C ALA A 238 -86.23 -4.22 42.60
N LEU A 239 -85.52 -3.09 42.64
CA LEU A 239 -85.93 -1.90 43.40
C LEU A 239 -87.26 -1.33 42.90
N LYS A 240 -87.50 -1.31 41.58
CA LYS A 240 -88.80 -0.88 41.02
C LYS A 240 -89.94 -1.81 41.44
N ARG A 241 -89.72 -3.13 41.44
CA ARG A 241 -90.72 -4.11 41.92
C ARG A 241 -90.99 -3.94 43.40
N SER A 242 -89.96 -3.83 44.23
CA SER A 242 -90.10 -3.58 45.66
C SER A 242 -90.82 -2.26 45.95
N ASN A 243 -90.49 -1.18 45.24
CA ASN A 243 -91.22 0.09 45.35
C ASN A 243 -92.70 -0.06 44.96
N ALA A 244 -93.01 -0.78 43.89
CA ALA A 244 -94.39 -1.05 43.48
C ALA A 244 -95.16 -1.88 44.53
N GLU A 245 -94.51 -2.87 45.16
CA GLU A 245 -95.07 -3.63 46.27
C GLU A 245 -95.32 -2.74 47.50
N THR A 246 -94.37 -1.86 47.85
CA THR A 246 -94.56 -0.92 48.96
C THR A 246 -95.70 0.07 48.71
N LEU A 247 -95.89 0.51 47.46
CA LEU A 247 -97.02 1.35 47.08
C LEU A 247 -98.34 0.59 47.20
N ARG A 248 -98.40 -0.66 46.73
CA ARG A 248 -99.60 -1.51 46.90
C ARG A 248 -99.94 -1.74 48.37
N LEU A 249 -98.95 -2.02 49.20
CA LEU A 249 -99.16 -2.17 50.65
C LEU A 249 -99.69 -0.88 51.28
N ARG A 250 -99.22 0.30 50.84
CA ARG A 250 -99.78 1.58 51.28
C ARG A 250 -101.21 1.78 50.82
N GLU A 251 -101.53 1.48 49.57
CA GLU A 251 -102.91 1.56 49.06
C GLU A 251 -103.85 0.60 49.80
N GLU A 252 -103.39 -0.62 50.14
CA GLU A 252 -104.12 -1.58 50.95
C GLU A 252 -104.34 -1.07 52.38
N GLN A 253 -103.31 -0.46 52.98
CA GLN A 253 -103.44 0.19 54.30
C GLN A 253 -104.42 1.36 54.25
N GLU A 254 -104.35 2.24 53.26
CA GLU A 254 -105.28 3.36 53.11
C GLU A 254 -106.73 2.88 52.94
N LYS A 255 -106.95 1.77 52.22
CA LYS A 255 -108.29 1.15 52.11
C LYS A 255 -108.76 0.57 53.44
N ALA A 256 -107.89 -0.14 54.15
CA ALA A 256 -108.22 -0.70 55.46
C ALA A 256 -108.53 0.41 56.48
N ASP A 257 -107.76 1.51 56.46
CA ASP A 257 -108.01 2.68 57.30
C ASP A 257 -109.33 3.36 56.92
N ALA A 258 -109.63 3.50 55.62
CA ALA A 258 -110.91 4.03 55.15
C ALA A 258 -112.11 3.14 55.54
N GLU A 259 -111.94 1.81 55.52
CA GLU A 259 -112.94 0.85 55.99
C GLU A 259 -113.18 0.99 57.50
N LEU A 260 -112.11 1.08 58.29
CA LEU A 260 -112.17 1.34 59.73
C LEU A 260 -112.84 2.68 60.03
N ASP A 261 -112.55 3.73 59.26
CA ASP A 261 -113.18 5.03 59.39
C ASP A 261 -114.68 4.97 59.07
N LEU A 262 -115.08 4.22 58.02
CA LEU A 262 -116.50 4.00 57.71
C LEU A 262 -117.20 3.22 58.82
N GLU A 263 -116.56 2.20 59.39
CA GLU A 263 -117.08 1.49 60.56
C GLU A 263 -117.21 2.40 61.77
N TYR A 264 -116.21 3.25 62.02
CA TYR A 264 -116.25 4.25 63.08
C TYR A 264 -117.38 5.26 62.85
N GLN A 265 -117.58 5.73 61.61
CA GLN A 265 -118.68 6.60 61.24
C GLN A 265 -120.04 5.91 61.43
N ARG A 266 -120.16 4.62 61.10
CA ARG A 266 -121.39 3.84 61.36
C ARG A 266 -121.66 3.73 62.85
N LEU A 267 -120.67 3.34 63.64
CA LEU A 267 -120.78 3.26 65.10
C LEU A 267 -121.10 4.63 65.72
N TYR A 268 -120.52 5.70 65.19
CA TYR A 268 -120.80 7.06 65.61
C TYR A 268 -122.20 7.49 65.22
N ALA A 269 -122.66 7.19 64.01
CA ALA A 269 -124.04 7.45 63.56
C ALA A 269 -125.06 6.65 64.38
N GLU A 270 -124.75 5.41 64.77
CA GLU A 270 -125.57 4.63 65.69
C GLU A 270 -125.59 5.23 67.10
N LYS A 271 -124.44 5.68 67.62
CA LYS A 271 -124.39 6.45 68.87
C LYS A 271 -125.19 7.73 68.77
N LEU A 272 -125.10 8.44 67.65
CA LEU A 272 -125.81 9.69 67.40
C LEU A 272 -127.32 9.42 67.29
N ARG A 273 -127.75 8.35 66.63
CA ARG A 273 -129.16 7.91 66.60
C ARG A 273 -129.67 7.58 68.00
N LYS A 274 -128.90 6.84 68.80
CA LYS A 274 -129.26 6.57 70.20
C LYS A 274 -129.33 7.86 71.03
N GLN A 275 -128.40 8.79 70.79
CA GLN A 275 -128.41 10.10 71.41
C GLN A 275 -129.57 10.95 70.92
N GLU A 276 -129.95 10.91 69.65
CA GLU A 276 -131.09 11.59 69.04
C GLU A 276 -132.40 10.98 69.50
N GLU A 277 -132.51 9.66 69.64
CA GLU A 277 -133.64 8.99 70.28
C GLU A 277 -133.76 9.43 71.73
N ALA A 278 -132.64 9.43 72.48
CA ALA A 278 -132.61 9.95 73.85
C ALA A 278 -132.89 11.46 73.89
N TYR A 279 -132.43 12.24 72.91
CA TYR A 279 -132.69 13.67 72.80
C TYR A 279 -134.11 13.94 72.34
N LEU A 280 -134.73 13.12 71.51
CA LEU A 280 -136.12 13.22 71.07
C LEU A 280 -137.05 12.82 72.22
N GLU A 281 -136.65 11.82 73.00
CA GLU A 281 -137.30 11.48 74.26
C GLU A 281 -137.12 12.60 75.28
N ASN A 282 -135.92 13.19 75.35
CA ASN A 282 -135.64 14.35 76.19
C ASN A 282 -136.27 15.63 75.64
N ILE A 283 -136.53 15.76 74.33
CA ILE A 283 -137.26 16.85 73.67
C ILE A 283 -138.75 16.62 73.80
N ARG A 284 -139.25 15.39 73.94
CA ARG A 284 -140.61 15.16 74.43
C ARG A 284 -140.71 15.63 75.87
N LYS A 285 -139.79 15.20 76.75
CA LYS A 285 -139.68 15.64 78.15
C LYS A 285 -139.37 17.14 78.28
N MET A 286 -138.66 17.73 77.33
CA MET A 286 -138.32 19.14 77.30
C MET A 286 -139.39 19.94 76.57
N LYS A 287 -140.12 19.44 75.58
CA LYS A 287 -141.34 20.09 75.07
C LYS A 287 -142.38 20.19 76.16
N GLU A 288 -142.52 19.14 76.98
CA GLU A 288 -143.28 19.22 78.23
C GLU A 288 -142.72 20.31 79.18
N LYS A 289 -141.40 20.55 79.20
CA LYS A 289 -140.76 21.63 80.00
C LYS A 289 -140.61 22.98 79.27
N LEU A 290 -140.81 23.05 77.96
CA LEU A 290 -140.59 24.21 77.07
C LEU A 290 -141.93 24.83 76.67
N ASP A 291 -143.02 24.06 76.71
CA ASP A 291 -144.35 24.59 76.99
C ASP A 291 -144.37 25.34 78.35
N ALA A 292 -143.44 25.02 79.26
CA ALA A 292 -143.29 25.66 80.55
C ALA A 292 -142.21 26.75 80.64
N GLN A 293 -141.32 26.94 79.65
CA GLN A 293 -140.23 27.94 79.72
C GLN A 293 -139.54 28.08 78.36
N SER A 294 -139.77 29.20 77.67
CA SER A 294 -139.08 29.55 76.43
C SER A 294 -137.94 30.56 76.67
N VAL A 295 -136.89 30.42 75.84
CA VAL A 295 -135.89 31.40 75.35
C VAL A 295 -134.43 31.34 75.88
N GLY A 296 -133.48 31.19 74.93
CA GLY A 296 -132.06 31.63 74.98
C GLY A 296 -131.12 30.73 74.13
N GLU A 297 -130.64 31.08 72.92
CA GLU A 297 -129.54 31.97 72.42
C GLU A 297 -128.14 31.29 72.20
N ALA A 298 -127.38 31.77 71.19
CA ALA A 298 -126.29 31.05 70.47
C ALA A 298 -124.83 31.48 70.81
N VAL A 299 -123.84 30.60 70.54
CA VAL A 299 -122.43 30.70 70.99
C VAL A 299 -121.43 31.22 69.90
N PRO A 300 -120.39 32.03 70.24
CA PRO A 300 -119.53 32.78 69.29
C PRO A 300 -118.17 32.16 68.88
N SER A 301 -117.42 32.90 68.05
CA SER A 301 -116.55 32.51 66.92
C SER A 301 -115.01 32.37 67.13
N TYR A 302 -114.50 31.78 68.22
CA TYR A 302 -113.07 31.88 68.57
C TYR A 302 -112.07 30.87 67.92
N LYS A 303 -112.48 29.91 67.07
CA LYS A 303 -111.57 28.83 66.62
C LYS A 303 -111.03 28.96 65.18
N ARG A 304 -110.45 30.10 64.75
CA ARG A 304 -110.00 30.25 63.34
C ARG A 304 -108.53 30.56 63.05
N TYR A 305 -107.65 30.86 64.01
CA TYR A 305 -106.24 31.16 63.67
C TYR A 305 -105.23 30.58 64.66
N MET A 306 -104.13 30.05 64.12
CA MET A 306 -103.00 29.50 64.85
C MET A 306 -102.15 30.66 65.38
N PRO A 307 -101.67 30.62 66.64
CA PRO A 307 -101.07 31.78 67.27
C PRO A 307 -99.66 32.08 66.73
N ASP A 308 -99.32 33.36 66.72
CA ASP A 308 -98.14 33.94 66.05
C ASP A 308 -96.80 33.47 66.64
N ASP A 309 -96.79 32.99 67.88
CA ASP A 309 -95.61 32.47 68.59
C ASP A 309 -95.04 31.18 67.95
N VAL A 310 -95.90 30.36 67.35
CA VAL A 310 -95.47 29.14 66.64
C VAL A 310 -94.82 29.51 65.30
N ILE A 311 -95.27 30.58 64.66
CA ILE A 311 -94.74 31.06 63.37
C ILE A 311 -93.31 31.59 63.57
N GLU A 312 -93.09 32.41 64.61
CA GLU A 312 -91.77 32.98 64.91
C GLU A 312 -90.74 31.92 65.31
N ARG A 313 -91.14 30.88 66.06
CA ARG A 313 -90.23 29.80 66.45
C ARG A 313 -89.75 28.99 65.24
N ASN A 314 -90.61 28.77 64.25
CA ASN A 314 -90.24 28.06 63.03
C ASN A 314 -89.30 28.89 62.14
N ALA A 315 -89.52 30.20 62.00
CA ALA A 315 -88.63 31.07 61.23
C ALA A 315 -87.18 31.03 61.77
N ARG A 316 -87.00 31.17 63.09
CA ARG A 316 -85.67 31.10 63.73
C ARG A 316 -84.97 29.76 63.52
N ASN A 317 -85.71 28.66 63.46
CA ASN A 317 -85.14 27.34 63.18
C ASN A 317 -84.65 27.22 61.72
N TYR A 318 -85.35 27.81 60.76
CA TYR A 318 -84.92 27.82 59.36
C TYR A 318 -83.67 28.67 59.14
N ASP A 319 -83.57 29.83 59.79
CA ASP A 319 -82.39 30.70 59.71
C ASP A 319 -81.14 29.98 60.22
N ARG A 320 -81.24 29.33 61.39
CA ARG A 320 -80.15 28.51 61.96
C ARG A 320 -79.73 27.38 61.03
N LEU A 321 -80.70 26.68 60.42
CA LEU A 321 -80.42 25.62 59.45
C LEU A 321 -79.76 26.15 58.16
N GLY A 322 -80.06 27.39 57.77
CA GLY A 322 -79.40 28.11 56.67
C GLY A 322 -77.94 28.39 56.99
N GLU A 323 -77.67 29.01 58.14
CA GLU A 323 -76.31 29.33 58.60
C GLU A 323 -75.42 28.07 58.72
N GLU A 324 -75.96 26.97 59.22
CA GLU A 324 -75.22 25.69 59.30
C GLU A 324 -74.89 25.12 57.91
N ARG A 325 -75.74 25.33 56.90
CA ARG A 325 -75.46 24.89 55.52
C ARG A 325 -74.37 25.75 54.89
N GLU A 326 -74.46 27.08 55.01
CA GLU A 326 -73.45 28.00 54.49
C GLU A 326 -72.08 27.75 55.12
N ALA A 327 -72.04 27.49 56.44
CA ALA A 327 -70.81 27.12 57.14
C ALA A 327 -70.19 25.82 56.61
N ARG A 328 -71.01 24.80 56.30
CA ARG A 328 -70.54 23.53 55.71
C ARG A 328 -70.01 23.73 54.29
N ASP A 329 -70.69 24.52 53.46
CA ASP A 329 -70.26 24.76 52.08
C ASP A 329 -68.99 25.61 52.02
N LEU A 330 -68.85 26.59 52.92
CA LEU A 330 -67.64 27.38 53.07
C LEU A 330 -66.47 26.54 53.60
N ALA A 331 -66.71 25.60 54.52
CA ALA A 331 -65.69 24.66 54.98
C ALA A 331 -65.25 23.70 53.86
N ARG A 332 -66.19 23.17 53.08
CA ARG A 332 -65.90 22.29 51.92
C ARG A 332 -65.10 23.02 50.84
N SER A 333 -65.47 24.26 50.50
CA SER A 333 -64.73 25.04 49.50
C SER A 333 -63.31 25.35 49.95
N LYS A 334 -63.10 25.68 51.23
CA LYS A 334 -61.76 25.87 51.82
C LYS A 334 -60.93 24.59 51.79
N ALA A 335 -61.52 23.44 52.11
CA ALA A 335 -60.84 22.15 52.06
C ALA A 335 -60.41 21.80 50.62
N LEU A 336 -61.31 21.93 49.65
CA LEU A 336 -61.03 21.70 48.24
C LEU A 336 -59.93 22.65 47.72
N ALA A 337 -59.98 23.93 48.11
CA ALA A 337 -58.95 24.92 47.76
C ALA A 337 -57.57 24.61 48.38
N ALA A 338 -57.53 23.92 49.52
CA ALA A 338 -56.27 23.46 50.13
C ALA A 338 -55.73 22.21 49.43
N GLU A 339 -56.58 21.25 49.10
CA GLU A 339 -56.21 20.04 48.36
C GLU A 339 -55.69 20.35 46.95
N THR A 340 -56.41 21.21 46.21
CA THR A 340 -55.97 21.68 44.90
C THR A 340 -54.62 22.38 44.95
N ARG A 341 -54.38 23.24 45.96
CA ARG A 341 -53.06 23.86 46.18
C ARG A 341 -51.96 22.84 46.44
N ARG A 342 -52.22 21.81 47.25
CA ARG A 342 -51.26 20.72 47.50
C ARG A 342 -50.93 19.96 46.23
N HIS A 343 -51.95 19.55 45.47
CA HIS A 343 -51.76 18.82 44.22
C HIS A 343 -51.00 19.65 43.18
N LEU A 344 -51.29 20.95 43.06
CA LEU A 344 -50.53 21.85 42.19
C LEU A 344 -49.07 21.99 42.64
N ALA A 345 -48.81 22.09 43.94
CA ALA A 345 -47.45 22.14 44.48
C ALA A 345 -46.68 20.84 44.20
N GLU A 346 -47.32 19.68 44.34
CA GLU A 346 -46.73 18.38 44.00
C GLU A 346 -46.44 18.26 42.50
N GLN A 347 -47.35 18.73 41.63
CA GLN A 347 -47.12 18.77 40.19
C GLN A 347 -45.97 19.70 39.80
N VAL A 348 -45.88 20.88 40.40
CA VAL A 348 -44.78 21.81 40.17
C VAL A 348 -43.46 21.18 40.62
N LYS A 349 -43.43 20.59 41.82
CA LYS A 349 -42.24 19.89 42.33
C LYS A 349 -41.83 18.74 41.41
N TRP A 350 -42.77 17.91 40.95
CA TRP A 350 -42.49 16.82 40.02
C TRP A 350 -41.93 17.32 38.69
N LYS A 351 -42.49 18.41 38.13
CA LYS A 351 -41.96 19.03 36.91
C LYS A 351 -40.57 19.60 37.11
N GLN A 352 -40.32 20.26 38.25
CA GLN A 352 -39.02 20.79 38.63
C GLN A 352 -37.99 19.66 38.76
N ASP A 353 -38.30 18.61 39.51
CA ASP A 353 -37.44 17.44 39.68
C ASP A 353 -37.16 16.73 38.35
N LYS A 354 -38.12 16.71 37.43
CA LYS A 354 -37.93 16.18 36.08
C LYS A 354 -36.95 17.04 35.28
N LEU A 355 -37.15 18.35 35.26
CA LEU A 355 -36.25 19.28 34.56
C LEU A 355 -34.83 19.24 35.13
N ASP A 356 -34.69 19.14 36.46
CA ASP A 356 -33.37 19.07 37.10
C ASP A 356 -32.66 17.73 36.81
N ARG A 357 -33.40 16.61 36.71
CA ARG A 357 -32.83 15.34 36.20
C ARG A 357 -32.40 15.43 34.75
N GLU A 358 -33.19 16.09 33.89
CA GLU A 358 -32.84 16.29 32.48
C GLU A 358 -31.57 17.16 32.35
N ARG A 359 -31.49 18.28 33.08
CA ARG A 359 -30.29 19.13 33.15
C ARG A 359 -29.06 18.38 33.66
N ALA A 360 -29.21 17.57 34.71
CA ALA A 360 -28.10 16.76 35.23
C ALA A 360 -27.65 15.70 34.22
N ALA A 361 -28.59 15.08 33.51
CA ALA A 361 -28.28 14.11 32.45
C ALA A 361 -27.59 14.77 31.24
N GLU A 362 -28.00 15.99 30.87
CA GLU A 362 -27.35 16.80 29.84
C GLU A 362 -25.94 17.22 30.26
N ALA A 363 -25.76 17.73 31.48
CA ALA A 363 -24.43 18.05 32.01
C ALA A 363 -23.50 16.83 31.97
N ALA A 364 -23.98 15.65 32.40
CA ALA A 364 -23.21 14.42 32.32
C ALA A 364 -22.91 13.97 30.88
N ARG A 365 -23.78 14.29 29.91
CA ARG A 365 -23.48 14.07 28.48
C ARG A 365 -22.38 15.03 28.01
N HIS A 366 -22.49 16.31 28.35
CA HIS A 366 -21.49 17.32 28.01
C HIS A 366 -20.12 16.98 28.59
N GLU A 367 -20.05 16.54 29.85
CA GLU A 367 -18.79 16.07 30.47
C GLU A 367 -18.19 14.87 29.74
N ARG A 368 -19.02 13.88 29.37
CA ARG A 368 -18.55 12.73 28.57
C ARG A 368 -18.03 13.18 27.20
N PHE A 369 -18.72 14.10 26.54
CA PHE A 369 -18.28 14.64 25.26
C PHE A 369 -16.98 15.42 25.39
N ALA A 370 -16.85 16.28 26.40
CA ALA A 370 -15.62 17.01 26.68
C ALA A 370 -14.44 16.04 26.90
N HIS A 371 -14.63 15.02 27.73
CA HIS A 371 -13.59 14.01 27.96
C HIS A 371 -13.18 13.27 26.67
N VAL A 372 -14.14 12.91 25.80
CA VAL A 372 -13.82 12.28 24.52
C VAL A 372 -13.03 13.23 23.62
N VAL A 373 -13.37 14.51 23.59
CA VAL A 373 -12.61 15.52 22.83
C VAL A 373 -11.19 15.64 23.35
N ASP A 374 -11.01 15.76 24.67
CA ASP A 374 -9.67 15.84 25.29
C ASP A 374 -8.81 14.61 24.93
N VAL A 375 -9.40 13.40 25.01
CA VAL A 375 -8.70 12.15 24.65
C VAL A 375 -8.32 12.12 23.17
N LEU A 376 -9.19 12.61 22.27
CA LEU A 376 -8.88 12.67 20.85
C LEU A 376 -7.75 13.68 20.57
N GLU A 377 -7.77 14.84 21.20
CA GLU A 377 -6.69 15.83 21.08
C GLU A 377 -5.34 15.26 21.59
N ASP A 378 -5.35 14.51 22.68
CA ASP A 378 -4.14 13.87 23.21
C ASP A 378 -3.62 12.77 22.28
N VAL A 379 -4.51 11.98 21.67
CA VAL A 379 -4.14 11.00 20.65
C VAL A 379 -3.54 11.68 19.41
N GLU A 380 -4.15 12.75 18.92
CA GLU A 380 -3.64 13.51 17.77
C GLU A 380 -2.25 14.10 18.06
N LYS A 381 -2.04 14.69 19.25
CA LYS A 381 -0.72 15.18 19.68
C LYS A 381 0.31 14.05 19.73
N ALA A 382 -0.04 12.91 20.31
CA ALA A 382 0.86 11.76 20.41
C ALA A 382 1.20 11.16 19.04
N GLU A 383 0.26 11.12 18.09
CA GLU A 383 0.52 10.70 16.72
C GLU A 383 1.41 11.69 15.97
N ALA A 384 1.19 12.99 16.14
CA ALA A 384 2.04 14.02 15.57
C ALA A 384 3.48 13.97 16.11
N GLU A 385 3.65 13.71 17.41
CA GLU A 385 4.96 13.46 18.03
C GLU A 385 5.63 12.21 17.45
N LYS A 386 4.93 11.07 17.41
CA LYS A 386 5.46 9.84 16.78
C LYS A 386 5.88 10.05 15.33
N ALA A 387 5.10 10.79 14.55
CA ALA A 387 5.43 11.11 13.16
C ALA A 387 6.63 12.05 13.04
N ARG A 388 6.82 12.98 13.99
CA ARG A 388 8.02 13.81 14.08
C ARG A 388 9.24 12.96 14.45
N ASP A 389 9.13 12.09 15.44
CA ASP A 389 10.22 11.22 15.89
C ASP A 389 10.65 10.25 14.79
N ALA A 390 9.71 9.67 14.06
CA ALA A 390 10.01 8.83 12.89
C ALA A 390 10.78 9.60 11.80
N ARG A 391 10.41 10.87 11.53
CA ARG A 391 11.13 11.72 10.58
C ARG A 391 12.54 12.05 11.06
N VAL A 392 12.71 12.32 12.35
CA VAL A 392 14.03 12.57 12.95
C VAL A 392 14.89 11.31 12.88
N ALA A 393 14.34 10.14 13.23
CA ALA A 393 15.03 8.85 13.15
C ALA A 393 15.48 8.54 11.72
N HIS A 394 14.59 8.68 10.75
CA HIS A 394 14.92 8.50 9.33
C HIS A 394 16.01 9.48 8.85
N ARG A 395 15.97 10.74 9.29
CA ARG A 395 17.03 11.72 8.99
C ARG A 395 18.37 11.27 9.57
N LEU A 396 18.40 10.82 10.82
CA LEU A 396 19.62 10.32 11.46
C LEU A 396 20.17 9.08 10.75
N GLU A 397 19.31 8.19 10.29
CA GLU A 397 19.69 7.03 9.49
C GLU A 397 20.33 7.45 8.16
N LEU A 398 19.72 8.40 7.44
CA LEU A 398 20.29 8.94 6.20
C LEU A 398 21.64 9.62 6.45
N GLU A 399 21.78 10.39 7.53
CA GLU A 399 23.07 10.98 7.90
C GLU A 399 24.13 9.92 8.22
N ALA A 400 23.76 8.83 8.89
CA ALA A 400 24.65 7.70 9.14
C ALA A 400 25.08 7.02 7.84
N GLN A 401 24.14 6.76 6.93
CA GLN A 401 24.44 6.22 5.59
C GLN A 401 25.34 7.17 4.79
N MET A 402 25.13 8.49 4.88
CA MET A 402 25.99 9.47 4.24
C MET A 402 27.40 9.47 4.81
N ARG A 403 27.56 9.37 6.14
CA ARG A 403 28.88 9.23 6.79
C ARG A 403 29.56 7.94 6.34
N ASP A 404 28.87 6.81 6.32
CA ASP A 404 29.41 5.52 5.85
C ASP A 404 29.76 5.55 4.35
N ASN A 405 28.97 6.21 3.53
CA ASN A 405 29.29 6.39 2.12
C ASN A 405 30.49 7.32 1.92
N LEU A 406 30.65 8.35 2.75
CA LEU A 406 31.83 9.23 2.73
C LEU A 406 33.10 8.47 3.14
N THR A 407 33.04 7.63 4.18
CA THR A 407 34.21 6.82 4.58
C THR A 407 34.58 5.79 3.50
N ARG A 408 33.58 5.12 2.89
CA ARG A 408 33.78 4.21 1.75
C ARG A 408 34.35 4.91 0.51
N LYS A 409 33.98 6.17 0.25
CA LYS A 409 34.52 6.96 -0.87
C LYS A 409 35.90 7.55 -0.59
N ALA A 410 36.21 7.89 0.66
CA ALA A 410 37.48 8.51 1.05
C ALA A 410 38.64 7.50 1.00
N VAL A 411 38.37 6.23 1.29
CA VAL A 411 39.36 5.15 1.21
C VAL A 411 38.79 4.05 0.32
N PHE A 412 39.17 4.05 -0.95
CA PHE A 412 39.00 2.88 -1.81
C PHE A 412 40.17 1.94 -1.55
N PRO A 413 40.03 0.89 -0.72
CA PRO A 413 41.03 -0.15 -0.69
C PRO A 413 41.12 -0.75 -2.09
N MET A 414 42.35 -0.93 -2.56
CA MET A 414 42.64 -1.59 -3.83
C MET A 414 41.80 -2.88 -3.95
N THR A 415 41.13 -3.06 -5.08
CA THR A 415 40.27 -4.23 -5.32
C THR A 415 41.09 -5.52 -5.22
N GLU A 416 40.46 -6.67 -4.94
CA GLU A 416 41.21 -7.93 -4.79
C GLU A 416 42.01 -8.31 -6.05
N THR A 417 41.52 -7.92 -7.22
CA THR A 417 42.19 -8.07 -8.52
C THR A 417 43.38 -7.13 -8.68
N GLU A 418 43.26 -5.86 -8.27
CA GLU A 418 44.40 -4.93 -8.27
C GLU A 418 45.44 -5.34 -7.21
N LYS A 419 45.01 -5.88 -6.06
CA LYS A 419 45.91 -6.45 -5.03
C LYS A 419 46.66 -7.67 -5.54
N SER A 420 46.02 -8.53 -6.33
CA SER A 420 46.68 -9.70 -6.90
C SER A 420 47.64 -9.31 -8.03
N LEU A 421 47.28 -8.34 -8.88
CA LEU A 421 48.17 -7.78 -9.89
C LEU A 421 49.39 -7.07 -9.28
N ASN A 422 49.19 -6.32 -8.19
CA ASN A 422 50.26 -5.61 -7.50
C ASN A 422 50.92 -6.43 -6.37
N ALA A 423 50.64 -7.73 -6.25
CA ALA A 423 51.06 -8.55 -5.11
C ALA A 423 52.57 -8.51 -4.86
N ASP A 424 53.37 -8.64 -5.91
CA ASP A 424 54.84 -8.61 -5.82
C ASP A 424 55.37 -7.22 -5.42
N MET A 425 54.78 -6.14 -5.95
CA MET A 425 55.13 -4.77 -5.54
C MET A 425 54.72 -4.49 -4.09
N LEU A 426 53.54 -4.98 -3.66
CA LEU A 426 53.07 -4.84 -2.29
C LEU A 426 53.95 -5.63 -1.31
N ALA A 427 54.45 -6.81 -1.70
CA ALA A 427 55.41 -7.58 -0.91
C ALA A 427 56.71 -6.79 -0.70
N ARG A 428 57.27 -6.22 -1.79
CA ARG A 428 58.47 -5.37 -1.71
C ARG A 428 58.25 -4.10 -0.88
N VAL A 429 57.08 -3.47 -0.97
CA VAL A 429 56.74 -2.29 -0.15
C VAL A 429 56.61 -2.67 1.34
N ARG A 430 56.10 -3.86 1.65
CA ARG A 430 56.05 -4.39 3.02
C ARG A 430 57.45 -4.70 3.56
N GLU A 431 58.32 -5.31 2.75
CA GLU A 431 59.74 -5.50 3.07
C GLU A 431 60.45 -4.16 3.29
N TYR A 432 60.24 -3.17 2.41
CA TYR A 432 60.80 -1.83 2.58
C TYR A 432 60.29 -1.12 3.85
N LYS A 433 59.01 -1.25 4.19
CA LYS A 433 58.45 -0.68 5.43
C LYS A 433 59.03 -1.33 6.69
N THR A 434 59.22 -2.65 6.67
CA THR A 434 59.83 -3.38 7.80
C THR A 434 61.33 -3.07 7.93
N LEU A 435 62.04 -2.94 6.81
CA LEU A 435 63.43 -2.46 6.77
C LEU A 435 63.56 -1.00 7.24
N ARG A 436 62.63 -0.13 6.87
CA ARG A 436 62.62 1.27 7.32
C ARG A 436 62.26 1.42 8.80
N ALA A 437 61.34 0.60 9.30
CA ALA A 437 61.00 0.57 10.72
C ALA A 437 62.19 0.08 11.56
N SER A 438 62.92 -0.94 11.09
CA SER A 438 64.15 -1.43 11.75
C SER A 438 65.36 -0.49 11.59
N ALA A 439 65.40 0.35 10.55
CA ALA A 439 66.42 1.39 10.39
C ALA A 439 66.10 2.71 11.14
N GLY A 440 64.86 2.90 11.59
CA GLY A 440 64.41 4.07 12.37
C GLY A 440 64.44 3.87 13.89
N GLU A 441 64.81 2.69 14.37
CA GLU A 441 65.02 2.35 15.79
C GLU A 441 66.52 2.38 16.19
N GLN A 442 67.31 3.25 15.57
CA GLN A 442 68.67 3.59 16.03
C GLN A 442 68.75 5.02 16.56
#